data_AF-A0A366J984-F1
#
_entry.id   AF-A0A366J984-F1
#
_cell.length_a   1.000
_cell.length_b   1.000
_cell.length_c   1.000
_cell.angle_alpha   90.00
_cell.angle_beta   90.00
_cell.angle_gamma   90.00
#
_symmetry.space_group_name_H-M   'P 1'
#
loop_
_entity.id
_entity.type
_entity.pdbx_description
1 polymer ?
#
loop_
_entity_poly.entity_id
_entity_poly.type
_entity_poly.pdbx_seq_one_letter_code
_entity_poly.pdbx_strand_id
1 'polypeptide(L)'
;MGVPAISKHLENIYDSGELQRDATLSILETVQQEGKREVKRKLEYYNLDGVISVGYRVNSTQATQFRIWATQLIKDYIIKGFAMDDERLKNGRFFGKDYFKELLERVRSIRASERRVYQQITDIFAECSIDYDPRSETTHLFYAHVQDK
;
A
#
# COMPACT_ATOMS: atom_id res chain seq x y z
N MET A 1 -32.46 10.67 -15.47
CA MET A 1 -31.07 10.42 -15.89
C MET A 1 -30.71 9.00 -15.49
N GLY A 2 -30.51 8.09 -16.45
CA GLY A 2 -30.22 6.68 -16.15
C GLY A 2 -28.83 6.50 -15.53
N VAL A 3 -28.69 5.55 -14.61
CA VAL A 3 -27.39 5.18 -14.03
C VAL A 3 -26.53 4.61 -15.17
N PRO A 4 -25.35 5.20 -15.47
CA PRO A 4 -24.47 4.67 -16.49
C PRO A 4 -24.09 3.21 -16.17
N ALA A 5 -24.07 2.37 -17.19
CA ALA A 5 -23.58 1.00 -17.03
C ALA A 5 -22.08 1.00 -16.67
N ILE A 6 -21.64 -0.04 -15.97
CA ILE A 6 -20.23 -0.23 -15.58
C ILE A 6 -19.30 -0.13 -16.80
N SER A 7 -19.72 -0.66 -17.95
CA SER A 7 -19.00 -0.56 -19.23
C SER A 7 -18.71 0.87 -19.65
N LYS A 8 -19.66 1.80 -19.46
CA LYS A 8 -19.48 3.21 -19.80
C LYS A 8 -18.49 3.90 -18.86
N HIS A 9 -18.45 3.50 -17.60
CA HIS A 9 -17.44 4.02 -16.68
C HIS A 9 -16.03 3.55 -17.06
N LEU A 10 -15.87 2.29 -17.48
CA LEU A 10 -14.61 1.74 -17.96
C LEU A 10 -14.13 2.43 -19.24
N GLU A 11 -15.02 2.62 -20.21
CA GLU A 11 -14.69 3.33 -21.46
C GLU A 11 -14.17 4.74 -21.17
N ASN A 12 -14.85 5.50 -20.32
CA ASN A 12 -14.39 6.83 -19.90
C ASN A 12 -13.03 6.82 -19.17
N ILE A 13 -12.71 5.76 -18.39
CA ILE A 13 -11.42 5.62 -17.71
C ILE A 13 -10.29 5.43 -18.72
N TYR A 14 -10.56 4.65 -19.78
CA TYR A 14 -9.60 4.44 -20.86
C TYR A 14 -9.43 5.69 -21.71
N ASP A 15 -10.53 6.37 -22.05
CA ASP A 15 -10.50 7.61 -22.82
C ASP A 15 -9.78 8.74 -22.08
N SER A 16 -9.88 8.80 -20.75
CA SER A 16 -9.13 9.75 -19.93
C SER A 16 -7.66 9.39 -19.77
N GLY A 17 -7.23 8.21 -20.25
CA GLY A 17 -5.85 7.72 -20.11
C GLY A 17 -5.46 7.36 -18.68
N GLU A 18 -6.42 7.19 -17.75
CA GLU A 18 -6.11 6.81 -16.36
C GLU A 18 -5.63 5.36 -16.29
N LEU A 19 -6.22 4.48 -17.11
CA LEU A 19 -5.78 3.10 -17.26
C LEU A 19 -5.58 2.79 -18.74
N GLN A 20 -4.67 1.85 -19.01
CA GLN A 20 -4.55 1.24 -20.33
C GLN A 20 -5.41 -0.02 -20.42
N ARG A 21 -6.17 -0.13 -21.50
CA ARG A 21 -7.11 -1.23 -21.71
C ARG A 21 -6.42 -2.59 -21.72
N ASP A 22 -5.28 -2.70 -22.42
CA ASP A 22 -4.53 -3.96 -22.54
C ASP A 22 -3.87 -4.41 -21.23
N ALA A 23 -3.59 -3.49 -20.30
CA ALA A 23 -2.97 -3.80 -19.01
C ALA A 23 -4.00 -4.25 -17.95
N THR A 24 -5.28 -3.93 -18.16
CA THR A 24 -6.35 -4.12 -17.17
C THR A 24 -7.28 -5.27 -17.48
N LEU A 25 -7.20 -5.83 -18.70
CA LEU A 25 -8.09 -6.87 -19.19
C LEU A 25 -7.36 -8.20 -19.37
N SER A 26 -7.90 -9.25 -18.77
CA SER A 26 -7.62 -10.63 -19.13
C SER A 26 -8.84 -11.20 -19.85
N ILE A 27 -8.67 -11.64 -21.10
CA ILE A 27 -9.73 -12.25 -21.89
C ILE A 27 -9.65 -13.76 -21.68
N LEU A 28 -10.62 -14.32 -20.95
CA LEU A 28 -10.78 -15.77 -20.85
C LEU A 28 -11.93 -16.19 -21.76
N GLU A 29 -11.66 -17.15 -22.64
CA GLU A 29 -12.69 -17.77 -23.45
C GLU A 29 -13.39 -18.85 -22.63
N THR A 30 -14.62 -18.58 -22.20
CA THR A 30 -15.45 -19.55 -21.47
C THR A 30 -16.56 -20.02 -22.40
N VAL A 31 -16.60 -21.34 -22.66
CA VAL A 31 -17.71 -21.97 -23.40
C VAL A 31 -18.83 -22.21 -22.39
N GLN A 32 -20.00 -21.61 -22.62
CA GLN A 32 -21.16 -21.80 -21.77
C GLN A 32 -22.31 -22.39 -22.61
N GLN A 33 -22.95 -23.44 -22.09
CA GLN A 33 -24.13 -24.05 -22.69
C GLN A 33 -25.38 -23.27 -22.24
N GLU A 34 -26.01 -22.52 -23.14
CA GLU A 34 -27.32 -21.87 -22.92
C GLU A 34 -28.40 -22.67 -23.67
N GLY A 35 -29.11 -23.54 -22.95
CA GLY A 35 -30.20 -24.36 -23.52
C GLY A 35 -29.69 -25.49 -24.44
N LYS A 36 -29.96 -25.41 -25.74
CA LYS A 36 -29.47 -26.37 -26.77
C LYS A 36 -28.31 -25.83 -27.61
N ARG A 37 -27.80 -24.63 -27.32
CA ARG A 37 -26.74 -23.97 -28.11
C ARG A 37 -25.50 -23.77 -27.26
N GLU A 38 -24.35 -24.17 -27.81
CA GLU A 38 -23.05 -23.73 -27.29
C GLU A 38 -22.80 -22.29 -27.70
N VAL A 39 -22.70 -21.41 -26.72
CA VAL A 39 -22.38 -20.01 -26.93
C VAL A 39 -20.98 -19.76 -26.37
N LYS A 40 -20.04 -19.42 -27.26
CA LYS A 40 -18.74 -18.91 -26.83
C LYS A 40 -18.90 -17.43 -26.51
N ARG A 41 -18.73 -17.05 -25.24
CA ARG A 41 -18.61 -15.65 -24.85
C ARG A 41 -17.18 -15.37 -24.41
N LYS A 42 -16.64 -14.25 -24.88
CA LYS A 42 -15.42 -13.68 -24.31
C LYS A 42 -15.84 -13.01 -23.00
N LEU A 43 -15.43 -13.59 -21.87
CA LEU A 43 -15.57 -12.93 -20.58
C LEU A 43 -14.34 -12.07 -20.36
N GLU A 44 -14.58 -10.79 -20.15
CA GLU A 44 -13.57 -9.82 -19.78
C GLU A 44 -13.39 -9.85 -18.26
N TYR A 45 -12.18 -10.20 -17.81
CA TYR A 45 -11.78 -10.11 -16.41
C TYR A 45 -10.96 -8.85 -16.20
N TYR A 46 -11.37 -8.02 -15.25
CA TYR A 46 -10.69 -6.79 -14.91
C TYR A 46 -9.73 -7.01 -13.74
N ASN A 47 -8.53 -6.44 -13.82
CA ASN A 47 -7.56 -6.46 -12.74
C ASN A 47 -7.99 -5.53 -11.58
N LEU A 48 -7.20 -5.49 -10.51
CA LEU A 48 -7.50 -4.69 -9.32
C LEU A 48 -7.65 -3.20 -9.64
N ASP A 49 -6.81 -2.66 -10.53
CA ASP A 49 -6.83 -1.24 -10.91
C ASP A 49 -8.16 -0.86 -11.58
N GLY A 50 -8.65 -1.72 -12.49
CA GLY A 50 -9.97 -1.52 -13.11
C GLY A 50 -11.10 -1.51 -12.10
N VAL A 51 -11.07 -2.41 -11.12
CA VAL A 51 -12.09 -2.48 -10.04
C VAL A 51 -12.04 -1.22 -9.17
N ILE A 52 -10.84 -0.77 -8.78
CA ILE A 52 -10.65 0.44 -7.96
C ILE A 52 -11.17 1.67 -8.71
N SER A 53 -10.77 1.87 -9.97
CA SER A 53 -11.15 3.05 -10.76
C SER A 53 -12.66 3.14 -11.01
N VAL A 54 -13.33 2.01 -11.21
CA VAL A 54 -14.80 1.95 -11.32
C VAL A 54 -15.46 2.24 -9.97
N GLY A 55 -14.94 1.68 -8.88
CA GLY A 55 -15.46 1.88 -7.52
C GLY A 55 -15.54 3.35 -7.10
N TYR A 56 -14.62 4.19 -7.59
CA TYR A 56 -14.66 5.63 -7.35
C TYR A 56 -15.68 6.39 -8.22
N ARG A 57 -16.07 5.86 -9.38
CA ARG A 57 -16.91 6.57 -10.38
C ARG A 57 -18.38 6.16 -10.37
N VAL A 58 -18.70 4.98 -9.85
CA VAL A 58 -20.08 4.46 -9.84
C VAL A 58 -20.85 5.01 -8.64
N ASN A 59 -22.12 5.36 -8.87
CA ASN A 59 -23.04 5.80 -7.82
C ASN A 59 -23.94 4.64 -7.36
N SER A 60 -23.37 3.72 -6.57
CA SER A 60 -24.09 2.60 -5.95
C SER A 60 -23.80 2.51 -4.45
N THR A 61 -24.65 1.83 -3.68
CA THR A 61 -24.42 1.61 -2.24
C THR A 61 -23.08 0.91 -1.99
N GLN A 62 -22.73 -0.09 -2.82
CA GLN A 62 -21.46 -0.81 -2.74
C GLN A 62 -20.27 0.12 -3.04
N ALA A 63 -20.38 0.97 -4.05
CA ALA A 63 -19.35 1.95 -4.39
C ALA A 63 -19.18 3.00 -3.28
N THR A 64 -20.27 3.41 -2.62
CA THR A 64 -20.21 4.29 -1.44
C THR A 64 -19.49 3.63 -0.27
N GLN A 65 -19.79 2.37 0.03
CA GLN A 65 -19.07 1.62 1.08
C GLN A 65 -17.59 1.47 0.75
N PHE A 66 -17.26 1.17 -0.51
CA PHE A 66 -15.88 1.13 -0.99
C PHE A 66 -15.16 2.47 -0.77
N ARG A 67 -15.78 3.60 -1.12
CA ARG A 67 -15.19 4.93 -0.90
C ARG A 67 -15.01 5.26 0.57
N ILE A 68 -15.96 4.90 1.44
CA ILE A 68 -15.83 5.09 2.89
C ILE A 68 -14.61 4.32 3.40
N TRP A 69 -14.50 3.04 3.04
CA TRP A 69 -13.37 2.20 3.41
C TRP A 69 -12.03 2.75 2.88
N ALA A 70 -11.97 3.11 1.60
CA ALA A 70 -10.74 3.60 0.99
C ALA A 70 -10.31 4.97 1.56
N THR A 71 -11.28 5.85 1.87
CA THR A 71 -11.01 7.14 2.52
C THR A 71 -10.43 6.95 3.91
N GLN A 72 -10.95 5.96 4.68
CA GLN A 72 -10.39 5.62 5.98
C GLN A 72 -8.94 5.12 5.86
N LEU A 73 -8.65 4.25 4.90
CA LEU A 73 -7.30 3.74 4.65
C LEU A 73 -6.31 4.85 4.28
N ILE A 74 -6.73 5.77 3.39
CA ILE A 74 -5.93 6.94 2.99
C ILE A 74 -5.70 7.87 4.19
N LYS A 75 -6.73 8.10 5.01
CA LYS A 75 -6.64 8.93 6.21
C LYS A 75 -5.65 8.33 7.22
N ASP A 76 -5.74 7.02 7.47
CA ASP A 76 -4.81 6.31 8.35
C ASP A 76 -3.37 6.44 7.84
N TYR A 77 -3.15 6.28 6.53
CA TYR A 77 -1.84 6.46 5.92
C TYR A 77 -1.30 7.90 6.05
N ILE A 78 -2.13 8.91 5.80
CA ILE A 78 -1.72 10.32 5.91
C ILE A 78 -1.40 10.71 7.35
N ILE A 79 -2.18 10.25 8.33
CA ILE A 79 -2.00 10.62 9.75
C ILE A 79 -0.85 9.84 10.40
N LYS A 80 -0.80 8.52 10.20
CA LYS A 80 0.14 7.63 10.90
C LYS A 80 1.41 7.35 10.09
N GLY A 81 1.39 7.61 8.78
CA GLY A 81 2.45 7.21 7.85
C GLY A 81 2.36 5.75 7.38
N PHE A 82 1.37 4.98 7.83
CA PHE A 82 1.16 3.59 7.41
C PHE A 82 -0.31 3.19 7.49
N ALA A 83 -0.69 2.18 6.71
CA ALA A 83 -1.98 1.52 6.77
C ALA A 83 -1.75 0.00 6.75
N MET A 84 -2.48 -0.73 7.59
CA MET A 84 -2.21 -2.15 7.84
C MET A 84 -3.50 -2.92 8.14
N ASP A 85 -3.55 -4.17 7.69
CA ASP A 85 -4.62 -5.12 8.00
C ASP A 85 -4.06 -6.16 8.99
N ASP A 86 -4.28 -5.90 10.28
CA ASP A 86 -3.74 -6.72 11.38
C ASP A 86 -4.24 -8.16 11.33
N GLU A 87 -5.52 -8.37 11.04
CA GLU A 87 -6.14 -9.70 11.01
C GLU A 87 -5.58 -10.54 9.87
N ARG A 88 -5.36 -9.92 8.70
CA ARG A 88 -4.73 -10.62 7.58
C ARG A 88 -3.26 -10.92 7.82
N LEU A 89 -2.54 -10.08 8.55
CA LEU A 89 -1.15 -10.35 8.94
C LEU A 89 -1.03 -11.45 10.00
N LYS A 90 -1.97 -11.53 10.95
CA LYS A 90 -2.00 -12.57 11.99
C LYS A 90 -2.33 -13.95 11.43
N ASN A 91 -3.32 -14.02 10.53
CA ASN A 91 -3.89 -15.29 10.07
C ASN A 91 -3.13 -15.93 8.88
N GLY A 92 -2.01 -15.34 8.46
CA GLY A 92 -1.10 -15.94 7.46
C GLY A 92 -1.61 -15.97 6.02
N ARG A 93 -1.01 -16.85 5.20
CA ARG A 93 -0.94 -16.77 3.72
C ARG A 93 -2.29 -16.86 3.00
N PHE A 94 -2.94 -15.72 2.75
CA PHE A 94 -4.05 -15.66 1.79
C PHE A 94 -3.61 -15.69 0.31
N PHE A 95 -2.34 -15.39 0.00
CA PHE A 95 -1.83 -15.25 -1.38
C PHE A 95 -0.49 -15.97 -1.64
N GLY A 96 -0.14 -16.97 -0.82
CA GLY A 96 1.09 -17.76 -0.96
C GLY A 96 2.41 -17.01 -0.65
N LYS A 97 2.40 -15.67 -0.63
CA LYS A 97 3.51 -14.81 -0.20
C LYS A 97 3.34 -14.35 1.24
N ASP A 98 4.43 -14.38 2.00
CA ASP A 98 4.49 -13.92 3.38
C ASP A 98 5.01 -12.48 3.44
N TYR A 99 4.07 -11.53 3.44
CA TYR A 99 4.37 -10.10 3.50
C TYR A 99 4.79 -9.64 4.91
N PHE A 100 4.59 -10.46 5.94
CA PHE A 100 5.02 -10.13 7.30
C PHE A 100 6.54 -10.03 7.38
N LYS A 101 7.26 -10.94 6.71
CA LYS A 101 8.72 -10.89 6.64
C LYS A 101 9.23 -9.63 5.93
N GLU A 102 8.59 -9.24 4.82
CA GLU A 102 8.93 -8.01 4.10
C GLU A 102 8.72 -6.76 4.97
N LEU A 103 7.62 -6.71 5.70
CA LEU A 103 7.34 -5.62 6.65
C LEU A 103 8.43 -5.53 7.73
N LEU A 104 8.82 -6.66 8.31
CA LEU A 104 9.90 -6.71 9.30
C LEU A 104 11.23 -6.20 8.73
N GLU A 105 11.56 -6.57 7.49
CA GLU A 105 12.78 -6.09 6.82
C GLU A 105 12.74 -4.57 6.58
N ARG A 106 11.60 -4.02 6.16
CA ARG A 106 11.42 -2.56 6.01
C ARG A 106 11.60 -1.83 7.34
N VAL A 107 10.98 -2.32 8.42
CA VAL A 107 11.13 -1.74 9.77
C VAL A 107 12.60 -1.77 10.22
N ARG A 108 13.31 -2.89 10.00
CA ARG A 108 14.75 -3.00 10.30
C ARG A 108 15.57 -1.99 9.51
N SER A 109 15.27 -1.80 8.22
CA SER A 109 15.95 -0.82 7.37
C SER A 109 15.76 0.61 7.88
N ILE A 110 14.53 0.98 8.27
CA ILE A 110 14.21 2.30 8.82
C ILE A 110 15.01 2.56 10.11
N ARG A 111 15.02 1.59 11.03
CA ARG A 111 15.81 1.68 12.27
C ARG A 111 17.31 1.79 12.00
N ALA A 112 17.82 1.09 10.99
CA ALA A 112 19.23 1.18 10.60
C ALA A 112 19.59 2.56 10.03
N SER A 113 18.69 3.20 9.26
CA SER A 113 18.90 4.57 8.80
C SER A 113 18.88 5.59 9.94
N GLU A 114 17.95 5.47 10.89
CA GLU A 114 17.90 6.36 12.06
C GLU A 114 19.13 6.20 12.94
N ARG A 115 19.54 4.96 13.22
CA ARG A 115 20.77 4.67 13.98
C ARG A 115 22.00 5.32 13.34
N ARG A 116 22.12 5.31 12.01
CA ARG A 116 23.25 5.97 11.31
C ARG A 116 23.24 7.48 11.49
N VAL A 117 22.05 8.11 11.50
CA VAL A 117 21.92 9.54 11.79
C VAL A 117 22.34 9.87 13.22
N TYR A 118 21.90 9.07 14.20
CA TYR A 118 22.34 9.25 15.60
C TYR A 118 23.84 9.05 15.77
N GLN A 119 24.43 8.09 15.05
CA GLN A 119 25.86 7.83 15.07
C GLN A 119 26.67 8.99 14.45
N GLN A 120 26.17 9.60 13.37
CA GLN A 120 26.78 10.80 12.81
C GLN A 120 26.71 12.00 13.77
N ILE A 121 25.60 12.18 14.49
CA ILE A 121 25.47 13.25 15.49
C ILE A 121 26.47 13.05 16.63
N THR A 122 26.66 11.81 17.09
CA THR A 122 27.67 11.50 18.11
C THR A 122 29.09 11.74 17.61
N ASP A 123 29.39 11.38 16.37
CA ASP A 123 30.72 11.57 15.78
C ASP A 123 31.04 13.06 15.61
N ILE A 124 30.10 13.87 15.13
CA ILE A 124 30.25 15.34 15.04
C ILE A 124 30.41 15.96 16.43
N PHE A 125 29.65 15.50 17.43
CA PHE A 125 29.80 15.99 18.80
C PHE A 125 31.20 15.68 19.35
N ALA A 126 31.75 14.50 19.06
CA ALA A 126 33.12 14.16 19.44
C ALA A 126 34.17 15.00 18.69
N GLU A 127 33.95 15.31 17.40
CA GLU A 127 34.88 16.12 16.59
C GLU A 127 34.83 17.63 16.89
N CYS A 128 33.65 18.18 17.21
CA CYS A 128 33.46 19.61 17.46
C CYS A 128 33.71 20.03 18.92
N SER A 129 33.78 19.08 19.85
CA SER A 129 34.05 19.36 21.27
C SER A 129 35.55 19.50 21.51
N ILE A 130 36.04 20.75 21.56
CA ILE A 130 37.46 21.06 21.83
C ILE A 130 37.95 20.48 23.18
N ASP A 131 37.06 20.29 24.15
CA ASP A 131 37.33 19.68 25.47
C ASP A 131 36.62 18.31 25.62
N TYR A 132 36.57 17.50 24.56
CA TYR A 132 35.99 16.16 24.61
C TYR A 132 36.77 15.25 25.57
N ASP A 133 36.22 15.02 26.76
CA ASP A 133 36.68 13.97 27.67
C ASP A 133 35.71 12.77 27.62
N PRO A 134 36.15 11.62 27.05
CA PRO A 134 35.32 10.41 26.97
C PRO A 134 34.96 9.81 28.34
N ARG A 135 35.56 10.29 29.43
CA ARG A 135 35.26 9.88 30.82
C ARG A 135 34.37 10.89 31.55
N SER A 136 33.98 12.00 30.91
CA SER A 136 33.11 12.96 31.57
C SER A 136 31.71 12.38 31.76
N GLU A 137 31.10 12.74 32.87
CA GLU A 137 29.72 12.34 33.19
C GLU A 137 28.72 12.85 32.14
N THR A 138 28.98 14.02 31.57
CA THR A 138 28.16 14.62 30.49
C THR A 138 28.19 13.78 29.20
N THR A 139 29.36 13.25 28.83
CA THR A 139 29.52 12.37 27.66
C THR A 139 28.81 11.04 27.89
N HIS A 140 28.96 10.44 29.07
CA HIS A 140 28.27 9.20 29.43
C HIS A 140 26.75 9.35 29.45
N LEU A 141 26.22 10.44 30.01
CA LEU A 141 24.78 10.72 30.02
C LEU A 141 24.21 10.93 28.62
N PHE A 142 24.95 11.61 27.73
CA PHE A 142 24.56 11.81 26.34
C PHE A 142 24.49 10.48 25.57
N TYR A 143 25.53 9.64 25.65
CA TYR A 143 25.56 8.34 24.97
C TYR A 143 24.53 7.35 25.52
N ALA A 144 24.32 7.32 26.84
CA ALA A 144 23.29 6.50 27.45
C ALA A 144 21.89 6.90 26.95
N HIS A 145 21.63 8.21 26.84
CA HIS A 145 20.36 8.71 26.32
C HIS A 145 20.14 8.39 24.83
N VAL A 146 21.20 8.32 24.04
CA VAL A 146 21.17 7.97 22.60
C VAL A 146 21.02 6.46 22.37
N GLN A 147 21.54 5.61 23.27
CA GLN A 147 21.49 4.15 23.13
C GLN A 147 20.19 3.49 23.62
N ASP A 148 19.45 4.14 24.53
CA ASP A 148 18.20 3.60 25.12
C ASP A 148 16.92 3.85 24.28
N LYS A 149 17.03 4.37 23.05
CA LYS A 149 15.91 4.57 22.10
C LYS A 149 16.10 3.78 20.81
#